data_AF-A0A4R5CIK1-F1
#
_entry.id   AF-A0A4R5CIK1-F1
#
_cell.length_a   1.000
_cell.length_b   1.000
_cell.length_c   1.000
_cell.angle_alpha   90.00
_cell.angle_beta   90.00
_cell.angle_gamma   90.00
#
_symmetry.space_group_name_H-M   'P 1'
#
loop_
_entity.id
_entity.type
_entity.pdbx_description
1 polymer ?
#
loop_
_entity_poly.entity_id
_entity_poly.type
_entity_poly.pdbx_seq_one_letter_code
_entity_poly.pdbx_strand_id
1 'polypeptide(L)'
;MNHYRDRHETVALLEDPDNRRRINDLAARMHLPPPTVEKRICTRLDGLVTDQRTWARRLLTPLERLVYAAPVPAVITKRELSALREINGGESLIFLPAHRSYADSHLLSRALRKLELPATFRFAGDNLSFWPFSWLARHCGVIFIRRSFGSDRLYRFAVRAYLARLLERGVHLEWYVEGGRSRTGRLRTPRIGLVCELLKALDETGRGDVHIVPVSITYDLLPEAAWLVAEDGGAGKPAENLRSLVRYLRTNRRVGRTAYLGFGTPFPIQRADARPGAGKDARPGDRSHRKTARAVAERLTEQLHVATPVTAESLIALVLAAGEGRPHGVPAIARALVPLLGFMERRGIPAIGTDRLKGGPRLRKSLDRMVRAGIVSSVRRGGEPCYQIGRHQRHLASYYLQSGGHWFVPRAVAELSLMMAAGALPQPEDRVLAAARRLHGLLGHAFVLPPWPRFADQVWRETAELTAATQGDAEHALAEQPFLLAHRLLGAAVEATHTVAVRLTMLPTDRPAEREGLLRIDADASHTAQWPESVSKELLRAAAAAATAEGLLAAGAHQTDARRRFEEEVAGLLGRLRRIAAHDAASSPSLPKENP
;
A
#
# COMPACT_ATOMS: atom_id res chain seq x y z
N MET A 1 37.35 -20.68 -0.70
CA MET A 1 36.24 -21.63 -0.45
C MET A 1 34.83 -21.07 -0.70
N ASN A 2 34.53 -19.77 -0.46
CA ASN A 2 33.15 -19.24 -0.60
C ASN A 2 32.61 -19.08 -2.02
N HIS A 3 33.45 -18.76 -3.00
CA HIS A 3 33.02 -18.64 -4.40
C HIS A 3 32.72 -19.99 -5.07
N TYR A 4 33.05 -21.11 -4.41
CA TYR A 4 32.97 -22.44 -4.98
C TYR A 4 31.55 -23.02 -4.91
N ARG A 5 30.83 -22.80 -3.80
CA ARG A 5 29.49 -23.39 -3.55
C ARG A 5 28.36 -22.72 -4.34
N ASP A 6 28.41 -21.40 -4.50
CA ASP A 6 27.46 -20.66 -5.34
C ASP A 6 27.63 -21.05 -6.82
N ARG A 7 28.88 -21.24 -7.25
CA ARG A 7 29.21 -21.71 -8.60
C ARG A 7 28.72 -23.14 -8.84
N HIS A 8 28.72 -24.01 -7.83
CA HIS A 8 28.11 -25.35 -7.94
C HIS A 8 26.61 -25.29 -8.18
N GLU A 9 25.87 -24.39 -7.53
CA GLU A 9 24.43 -24.26 -7.75
C GLU A 9 24.12 -23.62 -9.12
N THR A 10 24.91 -22.63 -9.56
CA THR A 10 24.83 -22.10 -10.93
C THR A 10 25.10 -23.20 -11.97
N VAL A 11 26.16 -23.99 -11.79
CA VAL A 11 26.51 -25.09 -12.72
C VAL A 11 25.41 -26.15 -12.73
N ALA A 12 24.92 -26.58 -11.57
CA ALA A 12 23.84 -27.56 -11.48
C ALA A 12 22.56 -27.11 -12.21
N LEU A 13 22.21 -25.82 -12.12
CA LEU A 13 21.09 -25.23 -12.86
C LEU A 13 21.27 -25.26 -14.37
N LEU A 14 22.50 -25.05 -14.86
CA LEU A 14 22.84 -25.08 -16.28
C LEU A 14 22.96 -26.51 -16.82
N GLU A 15 23.33 -27.47 -15.98
CA GLU A 15 23.47 -28.88 -16.35
C GLU A 15 22.15 -29.65 -16.30
N ASP A 16 21.14 -29.14 -15.59
CA ASP A 16 19.80 -29.69 -15.55
C ASP A 16 19.25 -29.95 -16.99
N PRO A 17 18.79 -31.18 -17.30
CA PRO A 17 18.39 -31.55 -18.65
C PRO A 17 17.28 -30.66 -19.25
N ASP A 18 16.31 -30.24 -18.44
CA ASP A 18 15.20 -29.41 -18.89
C ASP A 18 15.67 -27.98 -19.13
N ASN A 19 16.51 -27.43 -18.25
CA ASN A 19 17.14 -26.14 -18.47
C ASN A 19 18.05 -26.16 -19.71
N ARG A 20 18.84 -27.21 -19.95
CA ARG A 20 19.65 -27.36 -21.17
C ARG A 20 18.80 -27.31 -22.44
N ARG A 21 17.69 -28.06 -22.48
CA ARG A 21 16.73 -28.01 -23.61
C ARG A 21 16.22 -26.59 -23.84
N ARG A 22 15.78 -25.92 -22.77
CA ARG A 22 15.25 -24.55 -22.84
C ARG A 22 16.31 -23.52 -23.23
N ILE A 23 17.57 -23.71 -22.80
CA ILE A 23 18.71 -22.87 -23.20
C ILE A 23 18.95 -23.01 -24.70
N ASN A 24 18.93 -24.24 -25.23
CA ASN A 24 19.07 -24.50 -26.66
C ASN A 24 17.93 -23.87 -27.47
N ASP A 25 16.68 -24.00 -27.02
CA ASP A 25 15.53 -23.35 -27.66
C ASP A 25 15.65 -21.82 -27.65
N LEU A 26 16.12 -21.25 -26.55
CA LEU A 26 16.32 -19.82 -26.41
C LEU A 26 17.46 -19.32 -27.31
N ALA A 27 18.53 -20.11 -27.45
CA ALA A 27 19.64 -19.85 -28.35
C ALA A 27 19.19 -19.86 -29.81
N ALA A 28 18.38 -20.85 -30.21
CA ALA A 28 17.80 -20.91 -31.55
C ALA A 28 16.91 -19.68 -31.85
N ARG A 29 16.03 -19.30 -30.92
CA ARG A 29 15.15 -18.12 -31.08
C ARG A 29 15.88 -16.78 -31.10
N MET A 30 17.06 -16.71 -30.47
CA MET A 30 17.88 -15.50 -30.43
C MET A 30 18.93 -15.48 -31.55
N HIS A 31 19.01 -16.52 -32.37
CA HIS A 31 20.05 -16.70 -33.39
C HIS A 31 21.46 -16.56 -32.83
N LEU A 32 21.71 -17.16 -31.66
CA LEU A 32 23.00 -17.15 -30.98
C LEU A 32 23.51 -18.59 -30.75
N PRO A 33 24.84 -18.82 -30.74
CA PRO A 33 25.38 -20.13 -30.35
C PRO A 33 24.99 -20.50 -28.90
N PRO A 34 24.60 -21.76 -28.62
CA PRO A 34 24.25 -22.19 -27.26
C PRO A 34 25.30 -21.88 -26.18
N PRO A 35 26.62 -22.07 -26.41
CA PRO A 35 27.64 -21.73 -25.40
C PRO A 35 27.66 -20.24 -25.02
N THR A 36 27.37 -19.36 -25.99
CA THR A 36 27.28 -17.91 -25.75
C THR A 36 26.08 -17.57 -24.87
N VAL A 37 24.94 -18.23 -25.11
CA VAL A 37 23.72 -18.05 -24.32
C VAL A 37 23.90 -18.60 -22.91
N GLU A 38 24.48 -19.79 -22.78
CA GLU A 38 24.80 -20.42 -21.50
C GLU A 38 25.71 -19.53 -20.65
N LYS A 39 26.81 -19.02 -21.23
CA LYS A 39 27.72 -18.08 -20.54
C LYS A 39 26.98 -16.82 -20.07
N ARG A 40 26.10 -16.27 -20.90
CA ARG A 40 25.29 -15.07 -20.56
C ARG A 40 24.26 -15.35 -19.46
N ILE A 41 23.71 -16.56 -19.39
CA ILE A 41 22.81 -17.00 -18.32
C ILE A 41 23.59 -17.25 -17.03
N CYS A 42 24.75 -17.89 -17.11
CA CYS A 42 25.68 -18.12 -16.00
C CYS A 42 26.01 -16.81 -15.28
N THR A 43 26.43 -15.76 -16.00
CA THR A 43 26.69 -14.44 -15.41
C THR A 43 25.46 -13.83 -14.71
N ARG A 44 24.25 -14.08 -15.22
CA ARG A 44 23.00 -13.60 -14.60
C ARG A 44 22.65 -14.41 -13.36
N LEU A 45 22.84 -15.72 -13.39
CA LEU A 45 22.63 -16.63 -12.26
C LEU A 45 23.60 -16.34 -11.12
N ASP A 46 24.89 -16.07 -11.40
CA ASP A 46 25.86 -15.68 -10.37
C ASP A 46 25.43 -14.39 -9.64
N GLY A 47 24.71 -13.49 -10.33
CA GLY A 47 24.09 -12.32 -9.71
C GLY A 47 22.92 -12.64 -8.77
N LEU A 48 22.27 -13.79 -8.92
CA LEU A 48 21.04 -14.18 -8.21
C LEU A 48 21.30 -15.21 -7.10
N VAL A 49 22.13 -16.22 -7.36
CA VAL A 49 22.35 -17.37 -6.49
C VAL A 49 22.90 -16.94 -5.14
N THR A 50 22.24 -17.36 -4.07
CA THR A 50 22.57 -16.96 -2.72
C THR A 50 22.51 -18.14 -1.77
N ASP A 51 23.28 -18.07 -0.69
CA ASP A 51 23.30 -19.08 0.36
C ASP A 51 22.78 -18.52 1.69
N GLN A 52 22.30 -19.41 2.57
CA GLN A 52 21.93 -19.03 3.94
C GLN A 52 22.96 -19.59 4.90
N ARG A 53 23.66 -18.69 5.61
CA ARG A 53 24.69 -19.07 6.59
C ARG A 53 24.28 -18.69 8.01
N THR A 54 24.48 -19.62 8.93
CA THR A 54 24.17 -19.43 10.36
C THR A 54 25.00 -18.31 10.98
N TRP A 55 26.28 -18.19 10.65
CA TRP A 55 27.13 -17.08 11.15
C TRP A 55 26.66 -15.72 10.66
N ALA A 56 26.26 -15.60 9.39
CA ALA A 56 25.78 -14.33 8.82
C ALA A 56 24.48 -13.88 9.50
N ARG A 57 23.58 -14.84 9.76
CA ARG A 57 22.35 -14.62 10.54
C ARG A 57 22.62 -14.22 12.00
N ARG A 58 23.69 -14.72 12.62
CA ARG A 58 24.09 -14.31 13.98
C ARG A 58 24.64 -12.88 14.02
N LEU A 59 25.30 -12.43 12.96
CA LEU A 59 25.83 -11.05 12.85
C LEU A 59 24.74 -10.00 12.60
N LEU A 60 23.56 -10.39 12.11
CA LEU A 60 22.42 -9.49 11.91
C LEU A 60 21.96 -8.85 13.23
N THR A 61 21.85 -9.63 14.31
CA THR A 61 21.33 -9.14 15.60
C THR A 61 22.11 -7.97 16.23
N PRO A 62 23.45 -8.00 16.34
CA PRO A 62 24.21 -6.85 16.81
C PRO A 62 24.17 -5.66 15.83
N LEU A 63 24.19 -5.91 14.51
CA LEU A 63 24.06 -4.86 13.50
C LEU A 63 22.71 -4.13 13.60
N GLU A 64 21.63 -4.87 13.88
CA GLU A 64 20.29 -4.35 14.08
C GLU A 64 20.21 -3.44 15.31
N ARG A 65 20.81 -3.85 16.44
CA ARG A 65 20.92 -2.99 17.63
C ARG A 65 21.70 -1.71 17.33
N LEU A 66 22.71 -1.78 16.47
CA LEU A 66 23.49 -0.61 16.06
C LEU A 66 22.69 0.36 15.16
N VAL A 67 21.90 -0.19 14.22
CA VAL A 67 21.10 0.59 13.25
C VAL A 67 19.87 1.20 13.92
N TYR A 68 19.10 0.39 14.63
CA TYR A 68 17.82 0.78 15.21
C TYR A 68 17.88 1.23 16.65
N ALA A 69 19.05 1.09 17.29
CA ALA A 69 19.39 1.57 18.63
C ALA A 69 18.60 1.01 19.82
N ALA A 70 17.39 0.55 19.59
CA ALA A 70 16.52 -0.18 20.50
C ALA A 70 15.69 -1.17 19.66
N PRO A 71 15.39 -2.37 20.19
CA PRO A 71 14.53 -3.32 19.50
C PRO A 71 13.15 -2.68 19.31
N VAL A 72 12.66 -2.67 18.06
CA VAL A 72 11.27 -2.34 17.78
C VAL A 72 10.43 -3.51 18.31
N PRO A 73 9.59 -3.32 19.35
CA PRO A 73 8.69 -4.37 19.81
C PRO A 73 7.78 -4.77 18.64
N ALA A 74 7.60 -6.08 18.46
CA ALA A 74 6.64 -6.61 17.49
C ALA A 74 5.59 -7.39 18.24
N VAL A 75 4.33 -6.99 18.08
CA VAL A 75 3.17 -7.75 18.52
C VAL A 75 2.69 -8.56 17.32
N ILE A 76 2.54 -9.87 17.49
CA ILE A 76 1.99 -10.76 16.47
C ILE A 76 0.56 -11.09 16.87
N THR A 77 -0.39 -10.86 15.97
CA THR A 77 -1.81 -11.14 16.23
C THR A 77 -2.01 -12.67 16.34
N LYS A 78 -2.51 -13.15 17.48
CA LYS A 78 -2.48 -14.58 17.86
C LYS A 78 -3.31 -15.51 16.95
N ARG A 79 -4.36 -14.99 16.32
CA ARG A 79 -5.39 -15.79 15.63
C ARG A 79 -4.87 -16.55 14.39
N GLU A 80 -3.71 -16.16 13.86
CA GLU A 80 -3.18 -16.63 12.58
C GLU A 80 -1.93 -17.54 12.74
N LEU A 81 -1.44 -17.69 13.97
CA LEU A 81 -0.22 -18.43 14.30
C LEU A 81 -0.38 -19.95 14.15
N SER A 82 -1.52 -20.49 14.57
CA SER A 82 -1.80 -21.92 14.52
C SER A 82 -1.93 -22.40 13.08
N ALA A 83 -2.65 -21.65 12.24
CA ALA A 83 -2.82 -21.96 10.83
C ALA A 83 -1.48 -21.99 10.07
N LEU A 84 -0.57 -21.03 10.30
CA LEU A 84 0.75 -21.03 9.65
C LEU A 84 1.63 -22.21 10.09
N ARG A 85 1.49 -22.68 11.34
CA ARG A 85 2.21 -23.85 11.84
C ARG A 85 1.64 -25.15 11.28
N GLU A 86 0.33 -25.26 11.15
CA GLU A 86 -0.35 -26.41 10.54
C GLU A 86 -0.03 -26.56 9.05
N ILE A 87 0.02 -25.45 8.31
CA ILE A 87 0.38 -25.45 6.88
C ILE A 87 1.87 -25.78 6.66
N ASN A 88 2.73 -25.65 7.67
CA ASN A 88 4.17 -25.92 7.57
C ASN A 88 4.52 -27.43 7.47
N GLY A 89 3.62 -28.26 6.93
CA GLY A 89 3.77 -29.71 6.73
C GLY A 89 4.60 -30.15 5.52
N GLY A 90 5.44 -29.27 4.95
CA GLY A 90 6.35 -29.60 3.84
C GLY A 90 6.22 -28.72 2.58
N GLU A 91 5.24 -27.81 2.53
CA GLU A 91 5.02 -26.91 1.40
C GLU A 91 5.78 -25.58 1.50
N SER A 92 6.04 -24.95 0.37
CA SER A 92 6.74 -23.65 0.35
C SER A 92 5.77 -22.52 0.68
N LEU A 93 5.99 -21.88 1.83
CA LEU A 93 5.32 -20.63 2.20
C LEU A 93 5.96 -19.43 1.49
N ILE A 94 5.11 -18.58 0.90
CA ILE A 94 5.52 -17.39 0.15
C ILE A 94 4.97 -16.16 0.87
N PHE A 95 5.83 -15.49 1.63
CA PHE A 95 5.47 -14.31 2.42
C PHE A 95 5.48 -13.06 1.56
N LEU A 96 4.33 -12.41 1.46
CA LEU A 96 4.09 -11.22 0.64
C LEU A 96 3.73 -10.01 1.51
N PRO A 97 4.73 -9.37 2.15
CA PRO A 97 4.51 -8.18 2.96
C PRO A 97 4.20 -6.91 2.15
N ALA A 98 3.34 -6.06 2.70
CA ALA A 98 3.27 -4.64 2.33
C ALA A 98 4.50 -3.89 2.86
N HIS A 99 5.02 -2.88 2.14
CA HIS A 99 6.29 -2.25 2.50
C HIS A 99 6.09 -0.85 3.09
N ARG A 100 6.46 -0.68 4.36
CA ARG A 100 6.30 0.54 5.14
C ARG A 100 7.62 1.11 5.64
N SER A 101 8.57 0.27 6.06
CA SER A 101 9.84 0.70 6.66
C SER A 101 11.01 -0.17 6.23
N TYR A 102 12.23 0.36 6.37
CA TYR A 102 13.44 -0.47 6.28
C TYR A 102 13.46 -1.61 7.32
N ALA A 103 12.76 -1.43 8.46
CA ALA A 103 12.71 -2.42 9.53
C ALA A 103 11.83 -3.64 9.22
N ASP A 104 10.98 -3.57 8.19
CA ASP A 104 9.97 -4.59 7.88
C ASP A 104 10.57 -6.00 7.73
N SER A 105 11.64 -6.09 6.92
CA SER A 105 12.31 -7.35 6.61
C SER A 105 12.93 -8.01 7.83
N HIS A 106 13.46 -7.19 8.72
CA HIS A 106 13.97 -7.64 10.00
C HIS A 106 12.83 -8.11 10.91
N LEU A 107 11.77 -7.33 11.03
CA LEU A 107 10.62 -7.65 11.88
C LEU A 107 9.96 -8.96 11.49
N LEU A 108 9.74 -9.18 10.19
CA LEU A 108 9.23 -10.44 9.68
C LEU A 108 10.19 -11.58 10.00
N SER A 109 11.49 -11.44 9.74
CA SER A 109 12.48 -12.49 10.07
C SER A 109 12.47 -12.85 11.56
N ARG A 110 12.26 -11.86 12.45
CA ARG A 110 12.21 -12.07 13.91
C ARG A 110 10.90 -12.72 14.33
N ALA A 111 9.79 -12.36 13.69
CA ALA A 111 8.52 -13.03 13.89
C ALA A 111 8.63 -14.50 13.49
N LEU A 112 9.08 -14.80 12.27
CA LEU A 112 9.26 -16.18 11.80
C LEU A 112 10.13 -17.02 12.74
N ARG A 113 11.24 -16.46 13.25
CA ARG A 113 12.06 -17.14 14.28
C ARG A 113 11.29 -17.44 15.57
N LYS A 114 10.46 -16.51 16.05
CA LYS A 114 9.60 -16.74 17.22
C LYS A 114 8.51 -17.79 16.96
N LEU A 115 8.13 -17.97 15.69
CA LEU A 115 7.15 -18.98 15.28
C LEU A 115 7.78 -20.33 14.99
N GLU A 116 9.09 -20.44 15.14
CA GLU A 116 9.89 -21.63 14.82
C GLU A 116 9.82 -22.01 13.34
N LEU A 117 9.56 -21.03 12.47
CA LEU A 117 9.56 -21.19 11.03
C LEU A 117 10.98 -21.00 10.45
N PRO A 118 11.34 -21.76 9.39
CA PRO A 118 12.58 -21.56 8.64
C PRO A 118 12.74 -20.13 8.10
N ALA A 119 13.99 -19.72 7.86
CA ALA A 119 14.26 -18.41 7.29
C ALA A 119 13.94 -18.38 5.79
N THR A 120 13.41 -17.24 5.33
CA THR A 120 13.02 -17.00 3.95
C THR A 120 14.21 -16.63 3.07
N PHE A 121 14.13 -17.01 1.79
CA PHE A 121 14.92 -16.39 0.72
C PHE A 121 14.19 -15.13 0.26
N ARG A 122 14.84 -13.97 0.34
CA ARG A 122 14.20 -12.67 0.14
C ARG A 122 14.62 -12.03 -1.18
N PHE A 123 13.65 -11.67 -2.03
CA PHE A 123 13.92 -10.82 -3.18
C PHE A 123 14.01 -9.33 -2.79
N ALA A 124 15.10 -8.67 -3.17
CA ALA A 124 15.34 -7.25 -2.92
C ALA A 124 15.82 -6.54 -4.20
N GLY A 125 15.58 -5.23 -4.32
CA GLY A 125 16.05 -4.46 -5.47
C GLY A 125 17.58 -4.40 -5.55
N ASP A 126 18.13 -4.59 -6.74
CA ASP A 126 19.57 -4.46 -7.05
C ASP A 126 20.18 -3.11 -6.66
N ASN A 127 19.37 -2.05 -6.63
CA ASN A 127 19.73 -0.72 -6.15
C ASN A 127 20.14 -0.67 -4.66
N LEU A 128 19.93 -1.75 -3.90
CA LEU A 128 20.39 -1.91 -2.52
C LEU A 128 21.67 -2.77 -2.42
N SER A 129 22.20 -3.25 -3.54
CA SER A 129 23.39 -4.08 -3.59
C SER A 129 24.66 -3.20 -3.61
N PHE A 130 25.11 -2.77 -2.44
CA PHE A 130 26.42 -2.11 -2.28
C PHE A 130 27.29 -2.87 -1.27
N TRP A 131 28.58 -2.97 -1.55
CA TRP A 131 29.54 -3.59 -0.63
C TRP A 131 29.77 -2.66 0.58
N PRO A 132 29.89 -3.18 1.83
CA PRO A 132 29.90 -4.58 2.25
C PRO A 132 28.51 -5.18 2.56
N PHE A 133 27.44 -4.38 2.51
CA PHE A 133 26.10 -4.82 2.87
C PHE A 133 25.59 -5.96 1.97
N SER A 134 25.79 -5.85 0.66
CA SER A 134 25.37 -6.86 -0.32
C SER A 134 25.99 -8.23 -0.04
N TRP A 135 27.27 -8.27 0.34
CA TRP A 135 27.98 -9.51 0.68
C TRP A 135 27.35 -10.20 1.89
N LEU A 136 27.09 -9.46 2.98
CA LEU A 136 26.44 -10.01 4.16
C LEU A 136 24.99 -10.42 3.89
N ALA A 137 24.24 -9.58 3.15
CA ALA A 137 22.84 -9.81 2.83
C ALA A 137 22.65 -11.09 2.00
N ARG A 138 23.53 -11.35 1.03
CA ARG A 138 23.52 -12.61 0.27
C ARG A 138 23.68 -13.82 1.18
N HIS A 139 24.64 -13.80 2.10
CA HIS A 139 24.80 -14.87 3.09
C HIS A 139 23.63 -15.01 4.09
N CYS A 140 22.68 -14.07 4.08
CA CYS A 140 21.43 -14.14 4.84
C CYS A 140 20.23 -14.59 3.99
N GLY A 141 20.44 -14.98 2.73
CA GLY A 141 19.39 -15.41 1.81
C GLY A 141 18.77 -14.30 0.96
N VAL A 142 19.41 -13.13 0.82
CA VAL A 142 18.88 -12.03 -0.02
C VAL A 142 19.28 -12.21 -1.48
N ILE A 143 18.28 -12.30 -2.35
CA ILE A 143 18.37 -12.40 -3.80
C ILE A 143 18.15 -11.01 -4.40
N PHE A 144 19.17 -10.44 -5.04
CA PHE A 144 19.08 -9.11 -5.65
C PHE A 144 18.51 -9.18 -7.06
N ILE A 145 17.43 -8.46 -7.31
CA ILE A 145 16.68 -8.48 -8.57
C ILE A 145 16.51 -7.08 -9.16
N ARG A 146 16.55 -6.98 -10.49
CA ARG A 146 16.30 -5.73 -11.23
C ARG A 146 14.84 -5.30 -11.07
N ARG A 147 14.61 -3.99 -10.96
CA ARG A 147 13.25 -3.40 -10.82
C ARG A 147 12.33 -3.64 -12.03
N SER A 148 12.92 -3.82 -13.21
CA SER A 148 12.25 -4.17 -14.46
C SER A 148 13.10 -5.17 -15.23
N PHE A 149 12.47 -6.21 -15.78
CA PHE A 149 13.17 -7.21 -16.58
C PHE A 149 13.27 -6.77 -18.05
N GLY A 150 12.48 -5.77 -18.46
CA GLY A 150 12.41 -5.28 -19.83
C GLY A 150 12.21 -6.41 -20.84
N SER A 151 12.94 -6.32 -21.96
CA SER A 151 13.01 -7.33 -23.02
C SER A 151 14.13 -8.36 -22.82
N ASP A 152 14.84 -8.35 -21.68
CA ASP A 152 15.95 -9.29 -21.42
C ASP A 152 15.42 -10.70 -21.11
N ARG A 153 15.25 -11.48 -22.18
CA ARG A 153 14.74 -12.86 -22.11
C ARG A 153 15.68 -13.79 -21.34
N LEU A 154 16.99 -13.56 -21.39
CA LEU A 154 17.99 -14.36 -20.68
C LEU A 154 17.91 -14.12 -19.16
N TYR A 155 17.70 -12.86 -18.75
CA TYR A 155 17.51 -12.52 -17.33
C TYR A 155 16.23 -13.12 -16.77
N ARG A 156 15.12 -13.03 -17.53
CA ARG A 156 13.85 -13.64 -17.14
C ARG A 156 13.99 -15.17 -16.99
N PHE A 157 14.71 -15.82 -17.91
CA PHE A 157 15.01 -17.24 -17.82
C PHE A 157 15.82 -17.57 -16.55
N ALA A 158 16.91 -16.85 -16.28
CA ALA A 158 17.75 -17.07 -15.10
C ALA A 158 16.97 -16.94 -13.78
N VAL A 159 16.13 -15.90 -13.66
CA VAL A 159 15.26 -15.70 -12.49
C VAL A 159 14.29 -16.86 -12.32
N ARG A 160 13.64 -17.29 -13.41
CA ARG A 160 12.66 -18.40 -13.38
C ARG A 160 13.33 -19.74 -13.04
N ALA A 161 14.46 -20.05 -13.64
CA ALA A 161 15.22 -21.28 -13.34
C ALA A 161 15.66 -21.32 -11.88
N TYR A 162 16.12 -20.20 -11.33
CA TYR A 162 16.48 -20.14 -9.91
C TYR A 162 15.27 -20.22 -8.98
N LEU A 163 14.15 -19.57 -9.32
CA LEU A 163 12.88 -19.72 -8.60
C LEU A 163 12.42 -21.18 -8.56
N ALA A 164 12.43 -21.86 -9.70
CA ALA A 164 12.11 -23.27 -9.82
C ALA A 164 12.95 -24.12 -8.84
N ARG A 165 14.27 -23.90 -8.84
CA ARG A 165 15.19 -24.57 -7.93
C ARG A 165 14.91 -24.31 -6.44
N LEU A 166 14.50 -23.10 -6.08
CA LEU A 166 14.10 -22.78 -4.70
C LEU A 166 12.81 -23.52 -4.30
N LEU A 167 11.84 -23.58 -5.20
CA LEU A 167 10.59 -24.33 -4.99
C LEU A 167 10.85 -25.84 -4.84
N GLU A 168 11.72 -26.41 -5.68
CA GLU A 168 12.23 -27.80 -5.56
C GLU A 168 12.97 -28.09 -4.25
N ARG A 169 13.53 -27.07 -3.61
CA ARG A 169 14.17 -27.21 -2.29
C ARG A 169 13.18 -27.06 -1.14
N GLY A 170 11.98 -26.54 -1.41
CA GLY A 170 10.91 -26.39 -0.41
C GLY A 170 11.17 -25.22 0.52
N VAL A 171 12.01 -24.26 0.09
CA VAL A 171 12.38 -23.13 0.92
C VAL A 171 11.31 -22.06 0.87
N HIS A 172 11.11 -21.36 1.98
CA HIS A 172 10.18 -20.24 2.03
C HIS A 172 10.73 -19.03 1.28
N LEU A 173 9.85 -18.29 0.62
CA LEU A 173 10.20 -17.10 -0.14
C LEU A 173 9.61 -15.85 0.51
N GLU A 174 10.26 -14.70 0.35
CA GLU A 174 9.77 -13.40 0.83
C GLU A 174 10.01 -12.33 -0.24
N TRP A 175 8.98 -11.54 -0.58
CA TRP A 175 9.19 -10.29 -1.31
C TRP A 175 8.09 -9.26 -1.09
N TYR A 176 8.47 -7.99 -1.25
CA TYR A 176 7.57 -6.85 -1.06
C TYR A 176 6.80 -6.58 -2.34
N VAL A 177 5.50 -6.90 -2.33
CA VAL A 177 4.67 -6.93 -3.53
C VAL A 177 4.44 -5.56 -4.17
N GLU A 178 4.56 -4.49 -3.40
CA GLU A 178 4.38 -3.11 -3.86
C GLU A 178 5.62 -2.58 -4.64
N GLY A 179 6.76 -3.27 -4.54
CA GLY A 179 8.02 -2.87 -5.20
C GLY A 179 8.67 -1.59 -4.63
N GLY A 180 8.23 -1.13 -3.46
CA GLY A 180 8.83 -0.03 -2.70
C GLY A 180 7.92 0.50 -1.59
N ARG A 181 8.51 1.20 -0.62
CA ARG A 181 7.81 1.76 0.55
C ARG A 181 6.66 2.69 0.15
N SER A 182 5.53 2.57 0.83
CA SER A 182 4.40 3.51 0.73
C SER A 182 4.81 4.90 1.21
N ARG A 183 4.47 5.94 0.43
CA ARG A 183 4.74 7.35 0.76
C ARG A 183 3.49 8.11 1.20
N THR A 184 2.32 7.56 0.87
CA THR A 184 1.00 8.12 1.14
C THR A 184 0.33 7.52 2.37
N GLY A 185 0.87 6.42 2.92
CA GLY A 185 0.22 5.64 3.97
C GLY A 185 -0.83 4.66 3.43
N ARG A 186 -1.18 4.71 2.14
CA ARG A 186 -2.07 3.73 1.51
C ARG A 186 -1.32 2.45 1.14
N LEU A 187 -2.06 1.35 1.03
CA LEU A 187 -1.57 0.14 0.38
C LEU A 187 -1.50 0.38 -1.13
N ARG A 188 -0.45 -0.13 -1.76
CA ARG A 188 -0.22 0.05 -3.20
C ARG A 188 -0.63 -1.19 -3.95
N THR A 189 -1.02 -1.01 -5.22
CA THR A 189 -1.35 -2.14 -6.10
C THR A 189 -0.14 -3.09 -6.22
N PRO A 190 -0.32 -4.39 -5.91
CA PRO A 190 0.75 -5.38 -6.07
C PRO A 190 1.29 -5.48 -7.50
N ARG A 191 2.61 -5.62 -7.63
CA ARG A 191 3.26 -5.92 -8.90
C ARG A 191 3.16 -7.41 -9.20
N ILE A 192 2.39 -7.76 -10.23
CA ILE A 192 2.17 -9.16 -10.64
C ILE A 192 3.38 -9.84 -11.29
N GLY A 193 4.44 -9.11 -11.63
CA GLY A 193 5.55 -9.62 -12.45
C GLY A 193 6.26 -10.84 -11.84
N LEU A 194 6.65 -10.77 -10.56
CA LEU A 194 7.31 -11.89 -9.89
C LEU A 194 6.33 -13.03 -9.57
N VAL A 195 5.05 -12.71 -9.34
CA VAL A 195 3.98 -13.71 -9.19
C VAL A 195 3.79 -14.49 -10.51
N CYS A 196 3.83 -13.82 -11.67
CA CYS A 196 3.78 -14.50 -12.96
C CYS A 196 4.96 -15.47 -13.15
N GLU A 197 6.18 -15.05 -12.77
CA GLU A 197 7.36 -15.93 -12.89
C GLU A 197 7.34 -17.08 -11.88
N LEU A 198 6.79 -16.86 -10.67
CA LEU A 198 6.50 -17.91 -9.71
C LEU A 198 5.55 -18.95 -10.30
N LEU A 199 4.41 -18.53 -10.87
CA LEU A 199 3.42 -19.46 -11.45
C LEU A 199 4.01 -20.31 -12.57
N LYS A 200 4.86 -19.71 -13.42
CA LYS A 200 5.59 -20.44 -14.46
C LYS A 200 6.58 -21.43 -13.87
N ALA A 201 7.34 -21.03 -12.85
CA ALA A 201 8.28 -21.92 -12.18
C ALA A 201 7.56 -23.11 -11.49
N LEU A 202 6.36 -22.89 -10.92
CA LEU A 202 5.54 -23.96 -10.34
C LEU A 202 5.08 -24.96 -11.38
N ASP A 203 4.64 -24.49 -12.56
CA ASP A 203 4.24 -25.38 -13.64
C ASP A 203 5.40 -26.28 -14.11
N GLU A 204 6.62 -25.73 -14.10
CA GLU A 204 7.86 -26.37 -14.56
C GLU A 204 8.46 -27.38 -13.56
N THR A 205 8.40 -27.13 -12.25
CA THR A 205 9.10 -27.94 -11.22
C THR A 205 8.41 -29.25 -10.84
N GLY A 206 7.14 -29.43 -11.25
CA GLY A 206 6.40 -30.65 -10.95
C GLY A 206 6.03 -30.88 -9.48
N ARG A 207 6.49 -30.03 -8.55
CA ARG A 207 6.24 -30.12 -7.11
C ARG A 207 4.81 -29.72 -6.72
N GLY A 208 4.45 -30.09 -5.48
CA GLY A 208 3.16 -29.77 -4.85
C GLY A 208 2.92 -28.27 -4.64
N ASP A 209 1.74 -27.96 -4.13
CA ASP A 209 1.20 -26.60 -4.03
C ASP A 209 2.06 -25.66 -3.17
N VAL A 210 1.86 -24.36 -3.37
CA VAL A 210 2.48 -23.33 -2.52
C VAL A 210 1.43 -22.47 -1.86
N HIS A 211 1.75 -21.94 -0.70
CA HIS A 211 0.84 -21.07 0.03
C HIS A 211 1.33 -19.62 -0.01
N ILE A 212 0.48 -18.72 -0.50
CA ILE A 212 0.69 -17.30 -0.36
C ILE A 212 0.31 -16.89 1.06
N VAL A 213 1.22 -16.20 1.74
CA VAL A 213 1.04 -15.66 3.08
C VAL A 213 1.09 -14.13 3.02
N PRO A 214 -0.08 -13.45 3.01
CA PRO A 214 -0.18 -12.00 3.10
C PRO A 214 0.35 -11.51 4.46
N VAL A 215 1.22 -10.49 4.47
CA VAL A 215 1.75 -9.95 5.73
C VAL A 215 1.53 -8.44 5.80
N SER A 216 0.79 -7.99 6.81
CA SER A 216 0.69 -6.58 7.15
C SER A 216 1.67 -6.21 8.26
N ILE A 217 2.33 -5.07 8.10
CA ILE A 217 3.25 -4.52 9.10
C ILE A 217 2.81 -3.07 9.35
N THR A 218 2.18 -2.86 10.51
CA THR A 218 1.66 -1.55 10.90
C THR A 218 2.47 -0.98 12.05
N TYR A 219 2.69 0.34 12.05
CA TYR A 219 3.42 1.05 13.10
C TYR A 219 2.49 2.03 13.79
N ASP A 220 2.62 2.17 15.10
CA ASP A 220 1.99 3.29 15.82
C ASP A 220 2.61 4.64 15.40
N LEU A 221 3.93 4.72 15.38
CA LEU A 221 4.72 5.85 14.93
C LEU A 221 5.87 5.36 14.05
N LEU A 222 5.98 5.96 12.86
CA LEU A 222 7.04 5.71 11.91
C LEU A 222 7.83 7.01 11.67
N PRO A 223 8.96 7.22 12.34
CA PRO A 223 9.79 8.40 12.11
C PRO A 223 10.17 8.60 10.63
N GLU A 224 10.40 7.50 9.90
CA GLU A 224 10.77 7.51 8.48
C GLU A 224 9.68 8.13 7.57
N ALA A 225 8.43 8.21 8.05
CA ALA A 225 7.30 8.72 7.28
C ALA A 225 7.49 10.19 6.85
N ALA A 226 8.08 11.04 7.69
CA ALA A 226 8.31 12.44 7.35
C ALA A 226 9.20 12.60 6.10
N TRP A 227 10.23 11.76 5.98
CA TRP A 227 11.13 11.76 4.83
C TRP A 227 10.46 11.18 3.58
N LEU A 228 9.68 10.09 3.74
CA LEU A 228 8.93 9.46 2.65
C LEU A 228 7.90 10.42 2.04
N VAL A 229 7.19 11.14 2.89
CA VAL A 229 6.19 12.14 2.53
C VAL A 229 6.83 13.33 1.80
N ALA A 230 7.98 13.81 2.26
CA ALA A 230 8.70 14.90 1.59
C ALA A 230 9.16 14.49 0.17
N GLU A 231 9.67 13.27 -0.01
CA GLU A 231 10.07 12.74 -1.33
C GLU A 231 8.87 12.71 -2.31
N ASP A 232 7.68 12.36 -1.81
CA ASP A 232 6.46 12.28 -2.61
C ASP A 232 5.89 13.64 -2.99
N GLY A 233 6.04 14.63 -2.11
CA GLY A 233 5.74 16.04 -2.37
C GLY A 233 6.73 16.73 -3.30
N GLY A 234 7.71 16.02 -3.86
CA GLY A 234 8.62 16.55 -4.86
C GLY A 234 10.01 16.91 -4.35
N ALA A 235 10.29 16.81 -3.05
CA ALA A 235 11.64 16.99 -2.53
C ALA A 235 12.59 16.02 -3.22
N GLY A 236 13.74 16.53 -3.68
CA GLY A 236 14.77 15.71 -4.31
C GLY A 236 15.18 14.57 -3.38
N LYS A 237 15.36 13.36 -3.92
CA LYS A 237 15.88 12.22 -3.17
C LYS A 237 17.28 12.61 -2.68
N PRO A 238 17.53 12.85 -1.38
CA PRO A 238 18.85 13.26 -0.96
C PRO A 238 19.84 12.16 -1.31
N ALA A 239 20.89 12.50 -2.04
CA ALA A 239 22.01 11.59 -2.32
C ALA A 239 22.75 11.17 -1.03
N GLU A 240 22.47 11.85 0.09
CA GLU A 240 22.99 11.54 1.42
C GLU A 240 22.29 10.34 2.06
N ASN A 241 22.68 9.17 1.57
CA ASN A 241 22.95 7.88 2.21
C ASN A 241 22.21 7.47 3.48
N LEU A 242 21.91 6.17 3.56
CA LEU A 242 21.54 5.36 4.73
C LEU A 242 22.08 5.86 6.10
N ARG A 243 23.25 6.51 6.14
CA ARG A 243 23.81 7.20 7.32
C ARG A 243 22.93 8.33 7.88
N SER A 244 22.34 9.19 7.04
CA SER A 244 21.45 10.28 7.47
C SER A 244 20.17 9.71 8.09
N LEU A 245 19.60 8.69 7.45
CA LEU A 245 18.47 7.92 7.98
C LEU A 245 18.82 7.23 9.29
N VAL A 246 19.96 6.54 9.37
CA VAL A 246 20.42 5.89 10.61
C VAL A 246 20.61 6.94 11.70
N ARG A 247 21.20 8.11 11.39
CA ARG A 247 21.35 9.21 12.35
C ARG A 247 19.98 9.70 12.83
N TYR A 248 19.05 9.94 11.91
CA TYR A 248 17.68 10.37 12.24
C TYR A 248 16.94 9.34 13.11
N LEU A 249 16.99 8.06 12.76
CA LEU A 249 16.43 6.97 13.57
C LEU A 249 17.06 6.90 14.96
N ARG A 250 18.37 7.18 15.06
CA ARG A 250 19.08 7.25 16.34
C ARG A 250 18.73 8.50 17.15
N THR A 251 18.46 9.64 16.53
CA THR A 251 18.04 10.86 17.24
C THR A 251 16.60 10.71 17.75
N ASN A 252 15.74 10.03 16.99
CA ASN A 252 14.34 9.84 17.33
C ASN A 252 14.06 8.59 18.18
N ARG A 253 15.07 8.02 18.84
CA ARG A 253 14.96 6.85 19.75
C ARG A 253 13.91 7.02 20.86
N ARG A 254 13.63 8.26 21.27
CA ARG A 254 12.67 8.59 22.35
C ARG A 254 11.21 8.59 21.89
N VAL A 255 10.96 8.54 20.58
CA VAL A 255 9.63 8.34 20.02
C VAL A 255 9.36 6.84 20.08
N GLY A 256 8.79 6.37 21.20
CA GLY A 256 8.44 4.96 21.36
C GLY A 256 7.68 4.48 20.13
N ARG A 257 8.13 3.38 19.52
CA ARG A 257 7.55 2.80 18.31
C ARG A 257 7.29 1.33 18.53
N THR A 258 6.13 0.86 18.12
CA THR A 258 5.67 -0.52 18.20
C THR A 258 5.22 -0.94 16.81
N ALA A 259 5.76 -2.04 16.32
CA ALA A 259 5.29 -2.68 15.11
C ALA A 259 4.27 -3.77 15.45
N TYR A 260 3.27 -3.91 14.59
CA TYR A 260 2.21 -4.91 14.69
C TYR A 260 2.24 -5.70 13.41
N LEU A 261 2.41 -7.02 13.54
CA LEU A 261 2.48 -7.95 12.42
C LEU A 261 1.19 -8.74 12.40
N GLY A 262 0.39 -8.52 11.35
CA GLY A 262 -0.80 -9.28 11.02
C GLY A 262 -0.53 -10.20 9.84
N PHE A 263 -1.02 -11.43 9.89
CA PHE A 263 -0.91 -12.40 8.81
C PHE A 263 -2.30 -12.59 8.20
N GLY A 264 -2.48 -12.22 6.93
CA GLY A 264 -3.74 -12.55 6.25
C GLY A 264 -3.92 -14.07 6.15
N THR A 265 -5.15 -14.50 5.89
CA THR A 265 -5.44 -15.93 5.73
C THR A 265 -4.60 -16.48 4.58
N PRO A 266 -3.70 -17.46 4.83
CA PRO A 266 -2.93 -18.07 3.77
C PRO A 266 -3.86 -18.72 2.76
N PHE A 267 -3.48 -18.69 1.48
CA PHE A 267 -4.26 -19.37 0.44
C PHE A 267 -3.34 -20.14 -0.50
N PRO A 268 -3.72 -21.36 -0.89
CA PRO A 268 -2.94 -22.17 -1.81
C PRO A 268 -2.99 -21.58 -3.21
N ILE A 269 -1.90 -21.76 -3.94
CA ILE A 269 -1.85 -21.69 -5.39
C ILE A 269 -1.70 -23.13 -5.85
N GLN A 270 -2.81 -23.71 -6.31
CA GLN A 270 -2.79 -25.06 -6.83
C GLN A 270 -2.16 -25.09 -8.22
N ARG A 271 -1.37 -26.13 -8.51
CA ARG A 271 -0.80 -26.31 -9.84
C ARG A 271 -1.88 -26.41 -10.94
N ALA A 272 -3.06 -26.95 -10.61
CA ALA A 272 -4.19 -27.04 -11.53
C ALA A 272 -4.70 -25.66 -11.99
N ASP A 273 -4.67 -24.65 -11.11
CA ASP A 273 -5.06 -23.26 -11.40
C ASP A 273 -3.99 -22.48 -12.17
N ALA A 274 -2.76 -23.01 -12.20
CA ALA A 274 -1.66 -22.48 -13.01
C ALA A 274 -1.72 -22.99 -14.48
N ARG A 275 -2.42 -24.10 -14.75
CA ARG A 275 -2.51 -24.67 -16.10
C ARG A 275 -3.47 -23.88 -17.00
N PRO A 276 -3.03 -23.44 -18.20
CA PRO A 276 -3.95 -22.97 -19.23
C PRO A 276 -4.84 -24.13 -19.74
N GLY A 277 -6.13 -24.13 -19.38
CA GLY A 277 -7.17 -24.84 -20.14
C GLY A 277 -7.49 -26.29 -19.76
N ALA A 278 -8.40 -26.48 -18.79
CA ALA A 278 -9.23 -27.69 -18.69
C ALA A 278 -10.45 -27.64 -19.64
N GLY A 279 -10.34 -26.94 -20.77
CA GLY A 279 -11.34 -26.87 -21.83
C GLY A 279 -10.67 -27.15 -23.16
N LYS A 280 -11.33 -27.95 -24.02
CA LYS A 280 -10.75 -28.61 -25.20
C LYS A 280 -10.13 -27.70 -26.28
N ASP A 281 -10.19 -26.37 -26.15
CA ASP A 281 -9.78 -25.40 -27.19
C ASP A 281 -8.68 -24.40 -26.75
N ALA A 282 -7.95 -24.63 -25.65
CA ALA A 282 -6.96 -23.65 -25.16
C ALA A 282 -5.59 -23.73 -25.88
N ARG A 283 -5.20 -22.69 -26.61
CA ARG A 283 -3.83 -22.50 -27.12
C ARG A 283 -2.84 -22.27 -25.94
N PRO A 284 -1.63 -22.84 -25.96
CA PRO A 284 -0.66 -22.69 -24.87
C PRO A 284 0.08 -21.34 -24.94
N GLY A 285 0.25 -20.66 -23.80
CA GLY A 285 1.25 -19.59 -23.64
C GLY A 285 0.77 -18.29 -22.99
N ASP A 286 1.46 -17.90 -21.90
CA ASP A 286 1.56 -16.58 -21.20
C ASP A 286 0.28 -15.82 -20.78
N ARG A 287 -0.85 -15.99 -21.47
CA ARG A 287 -2.13 -15.31 -21.21
C ARG A 287 -2.87 -15.86 -19.98
N SER A 288 -2.74 -17.15 -19.69
CA SER A 288 -3.32 -17.79 -18.49
C SER A 288 -2.61 -17.36 -17.20
N HIS A 289 -1.28 -17.49 -17.14
CA HIS A 289 -0.49 -17.13 -15.96
C HIS A 289 -0.67 -15.69 -15.54
N ARG A 290 -0.77 -14.75 -16.49
CA ARG A 290 -0.99 -13.33 -16.17
C ARG A 290 -2.39 -13.07 -15.60
N LYS A 291 -3.41 -13.82 -16.03
CA LYS A 291 -4.76 -13.76 -15.47
C LYS A 291 -4.77 -14.32 -14.06
N THR A 292 -4.19 -15.51 -13.84
CA THR A 292 -4.03 -16.11 -12.50
C THR A 292 -3.24 -15.21 -11.57
N ALA A 293 -2.14 -14.60 -12.03
CA ALA A 293 -1.35 -13.66 -11.23
C ALA A 293 -2.14 -12.41 -10.81
N ARG A 294 -3.07 -11.93 -11.64
CA ARG A 294 -3.99 -10.84 -11.26
C ARG A 294 -4.96 -11.29 -10.19
N ALA A 295 -5.57 -12.47 -10.33
CA ALA A 295 -6.45 -13.02 -9.30
C ALA A 295 -5.71 -13.24 -7.97
N VAL A 296 -4.46 -13.73 -8.00
CA VAL A 296 -3.60 -13.84 -6.82
C VAL A 296 -3.33 -12.47 -6.20
N ALA A 297 -3.05 -11.44 -7.02
CA ALA A 297 -2.83 -10.08 -6.51
C ALA A 297 -4.09 -9.45 -5.91
N GLU A 298 -5.26 -9.68 -6.50
CA GLU A 298 -6.55 -9.25 -5.96
C GLU A 298 -6.81 -9.92 -4.60
N ARG A 299 -6.67 -11.25 -4.53
CA ARG A 299 -6.86 -11.98 -3.27
C ARG A 299 -5.84 -11.58 -2.20
N LEU A 300 -4.58 -11.41 -2.58
CA LEU A 300 -3.53 -10.91 -1.70
C LEU A 300 -3.90 -9.54 -1.12
N THR A 301 -4.35 -8.63 -1.97
CA THR A 301 -4.77 -7.28 -1.56
C THR A 301 -5.89 -7.34 -0.54
N GLU A 302 -6.92 -8.15 -0.79
CA GLU A 302 -8.03 -8.35 0.15
C GLU A 302 -7.54 -8.81 1.52
N GLN A 303 -6.64 -9.81 1.53
CA GLN A 303 -6.09 -10.32 2.78
C GLN A 303 -5.17 -9.32 3.47
N LEU A 304 -4.42 -8.50 2.72
CA LEU A 304 -3.64 -7.39 3.28
C LEU A 304 -4.55 -6.32 3.90
N HIS A 305 -5.70 -6.02 3.29
CA HIS A 305 -6.68 -5.08 3.86
C HIS A 305 -7.21 -5.58 5.20
N VAL A 306 -7.61 -6.85 5.26
CA VAL A 306 -8.12 -7.48 6.48
C VAL A 306 -7.03 -7.55 7.55
N ALA A 307 -5.80 -7.88 7.18
CA ALA A 307 -4.67 -7.98 8.10
C ALA A 307 -4.11 -6.63 8.57
N THR A 308 -4.49 -5.51 7.95
CA THR A 308 -3.99 -4.17 8.30
C THR A 308 -4.94 -3.50 9.30
N PRO A 309 -4.58 -3.45 10.61
CA PRO A 309 -5.43 -2.84 11.61
C PRO A 309 -5.37 -1.30 11.57
N VAL A 310 -6.43 -0.67 12.10
CA VAL A 310 -6.46 0.76 12.38
C VAL A 310 -5.67 1.05 13.67
N THR A 311 -4.79 2.04 13.65
CA THR A 311 -4.03 2.47 14.85
C THR A 311 -4.75 3.58 15.60
N ALA A 312 -4.47 3.70 16.90
CA ALA A 312 -4.87 4.86 17.68
C ALA A 312 -4.40 6.18 17.06
N GLU A 313 -3.18 6.22 16.54
CA GLU A 313 -2.58 7.38 15.89
C GLU A 313 -3.29 7.72 14.56
N SER A 314 -3.74 6.72 13.79
CA SER A 314 -4.58 6.91 12.60
C SER A 314 -5.94 7.52 12.94
N LEU A 315 -6.58 7.07 14.03
CA LEU A 315 -7.85 7.64 14.49
C LEU A 315 -7.72 9.07 15.00
N ILE A 316 -6.66 9.37 15.76
CA ILE A 316 -6.36 10.74 16.20
C ILE A 316 -6.14 11.65 14.97
N ALA A 317 -5.37 11.19 13.98
CA ALA A 317 -5.14 11.93 12.75
C ALA A 317 -6.45 12.16 11.97
N LEU A 318 -7.33 11.15 11.90
CA LEU A 318 -8.65 11.24 11.27
C LEU A 318 -9.54 12.29 11.95
N VAL A 319 -9.61 12.29 13.28
CA VAL A 319 -10.41 13.28 14.04
C VAL A 319 -9.84 14.69 13.90
N LEU A 320 -8.53 14.86 14.02
CA LEU A 320 -7.90 16.17 13.93
C LEU A 320 -7.90 16.74 12.50
N ALA A 321 -7.98 15.88 11.47
CA ALA A 321 -8.09 16.33 10.08
C ALA A 321 -9.40 17.09 9.81
N ALA A 322 -10.45 16.81 10.57
CA ALA A 322 -11.74 17.49 10.50
C ALA A 322 -11.67 18.97 10.94
N GLY A 323 -10.75 19.29 11.85
CA GLY A 323 -10.70 20.61 12.48
C GLY A 323 -10.16 21.74 11.59
N GLU A 324 -9.79 21.47 10.33
CA GLU A 324 -9.18 22.43 9.39
C GLU A 324 -7.93 23.17 9.93
N GLY A 325 -7.29 22.63 10.97
CA GLY A 325 -6.17 23.25 11.68
C GLY A 325 -6.55 24.03 12.93
N ARG A 326 -7.82 23.98 13.37
CA ARG A 326 -8.26 24.47 14.68
C ARG A 326 -7.73 23.58 15.81
N PRO A 327 -7.33 24.17 16.95
CA PRO A 327 -6.87 23.41 18.10
C PRO A 327 -8.02 22.88 18.95
N HIS A 328 -7.92 21.60 19.35
CA HIS A 328 -8.91 20.91 20.16
C HIS A 328 -8.29 20.41 21.46
N GLY A 329 -9.00 20.62 22.58
CA GLY A 329 -8.62 20.04 23.87
C GLY A 329 -8.85 18.53 23.91
N VAL A 330 -8.15 17.84 24.83
CA VAL A 330 -8.27 16.39 25.03
C VAL A 330 -9.73 15.92 25.20
N PRO A 331 -10.62 16.62 25.97
CA PRO A 331 -12.01 16.19 26.10
C PRO A 331 -12.80 16.24 24.78
N ALA A 332 -12.55 17.23 23.93
CA ALA A 332 -13.21 17.35 22.64
C ALA A 332 -12.78 16.24 21.68
N ILE A 333 -11.47 15.96 21.63
CA ILE A 333 -10.92 14.85 20.83
C ILE A 333 -11.49 13.50 21.33
N ALA A 334 -11.54 13.30 22.64
CA ALA A 334 -12.11 12.08 23.23
C ALA A 334 -13.57 11.87 22.82
N ARG A 335 -14.42 12.92 22.88
CA ARG A 335 -15.82 12.85 22.45
C ARG A 335 -15.95 12.50 20.96
N ALA A 336 -15.14 13.12 20.10
CA ALA A 336 -15.16 12.84 18.67
C ALA A 336 -14.69 11.41 18.31
N LEU A 337 -13.87 10.78 19.17
CA LEU A 337 -13.44 9.39 18.98
C LEU A 337 -14.52 8.36 19.36
N VAL A 338 -15.44 8.68 20.27
CA VAL A 338 -16.47 7.74 20.75
C VAL A 338 -17.31 7.14 19.62
N PRO A 339 -17.96 7.94 18.73
CA PRO A 339 -18.81 7.35 17.69
C PRO A 339 -18.00 6.57 16.64
N LEU A 340 -16.76 6.98 16.36
CA LEU A 340 -15.85 6.23 15.48
C LEU A 340 -15.47 4.88 16.06
N LEU A 341 -15.12 4.82 17.35
CA LEU A 341 -14.82 3.56 18.03
C LEU A 341 -16.03 2.63 18.07
N GLY A 342 -17.22 3.17 18.33
CA GLY A 342 -18.47 2.41 18.27
C GLY A 342 -18.78 1.88 16.87
N PHE A 343 -18.55 2.67 15.83
CA PHE A 343 -18.66 2.21 14.43
C PHE A 343 -17.71 1.05 14.14
N MET A 344 -16.44 1.18 14.54
CA MET A 344 -15.44 0.13 14.33
C MET A 344 -15.79 -1.18 15.04
N GLU A 345 -16.29 -1.09 16.27
CA GLU A 345 -16.72 -2.25 17.05
C GLU A 345 -17.88 -2.98 16.36
N ARG A 346 -18.93 -2.26 15.94
CA ARG A 346 -20.07 -2.84 15.20
C ARG A 346 -19.64 -3.48 13.87
N ARG A 347 -18.64 -2.92 13.20
CA ARG A 347 -18.11 -3.43 11.92
C ARG A 347 -17.05 -4.52 12.08
N GLY A 348 -16.61 -4.83 13.30
CA GLY A 348 -15.53 -5.78 13.55
C GLY A 348 -14.18 -5.33 12.96
N ILE A 349 -13.96 -4.02 12.85
CA ILE A 349 -12.73 -3.47 12.26
C ILE A 349 -11.56 -3.72 13.24
N PRO A 350 -10.48 -4.41 12.80
CA PRO A 350 -9.34 -4.67 13.65
C PRO A 350 -8.62 -3.38 14.01
N ALA A 351 -8.33 -3.20 15.30
CA ALA A 351 -7.69 -1.99 15.80
C ALA A 351 -6.62 -2.30 16.85
N ILE A 352 -5.59 -1.46 16.88
CA ILE A 352 -4.43 -1.61 17.77
C ILE A 352 -4.17 -0.31 18.54
N GLY A 353 -3.90 -0.46 19.83
CA GLY A 353 -3.62 0.68 20.71
C GLY A 353 -4.85 1.50 21.10
N THR A 354 -6.08 1.04 20.81
CA THR A 354 -7.32 1.75 21.16
C THR A 354 -7.51 1.92 22.67
N ASP A 355 -6.87 1.06 23.49
CA ASP A 355 -6.76 1.22 24.93
C ASP A 355 -6.09 2.54 25.36
N ARG A 356 -5.23 3.10 24.49
CA ARG A 356 -4.57 4.40 24.69
C ARG A 356 -5.52 5.58 24.44
N LEU A 357 -6.63 5.36 23.75
CA LEU A 357 -7.66 6.37 23.50
C LEU A 357 -8.67 6.45 24.66
N LYS A 358 -8.68 5.45 25.56
CA LYS A 358 -9.58 5.39 26.70
C LYS A 358 -9.09 6.28 27.84
N GLY A 359 -9.85 7.33 28.14
CA GLY A 359 -9.58 8.26 29.25
C GLY A 359 -8.58 9.37 28.90
N GLY A 360 -8.80 10.54 29.50
CA GLY A 360 -8.04 11.77 29.21
C GLY A 360 -6.51 11.63 29.34
N PRO A 361 -5.96 11.07 30.44
CA PRO A 361 -4.51 10.98 30.62
C PRO A 361 -3.80 10.10 29.58
N ARG A 362 -4.43 8.98 29.16
CA ARG A 362 -3.85 8.08 28.15
C ARG A 362 -3.88 8.70 26.76
N LEU A 363 -5.01 9.34 26.42
CA LEU A 363 -5.15 10.07 25.16
C LEU A 363 -4.13 11.21 25.07
N ARG A 364 -3.98 12.01 26.14
CA ARG A 364 -2.95 13.06 26.25
C ARG A 364 -1.55 12.52 26.01
N LYS A 365 -1.18 11.40 26.64
CA LYS A 365 0.13 10.76 26.43
C LYS A 365 0.36 10.36 24.96
N SER A 366 -0.68 9.89 24.27
CA SER A 366 -0.61 9.54 22.84
C SER A 366 -0.46 10.80 21.97
N LEU A 367 -1.23 11.84 22.24
CA LEU A 367 -1.11 13.14 21.58
C LEU A 367 0.29 13.74 21.76
N ASP A 368 0.85 13.71 22.97
CA ASP A 368 2.20 14.20 23.25
C ASP A 368 3.28 13.40 22.50
N ARG A 369 3.06 12.10 22.27
CA ARG A 369 3.95 11.30 21.41
C ARG A 369 3.85 11.75 19.95
N MET A 370 2.65 12.03 19.45
CA MET A 370 2.44 12.55 18.09
C MET A 370 3.04 13.96 17.92
N VAL A 371 3.01 14.79 18.97
CA VAL A 371 3.69 16.10 19.00
C VAL A 371 5.20 15.93 18.90
N ARG A 372 5.81 15.05 19.69
CA ARG A 372 7.25 14.75 19.59
C ARG A 372 7.65 14.15 18.25
N ALA A 373 6.75 13.44 17.59
CA ALA A 373 6.95 12.89 16.26
C ALA A 373 6.73 13.93 15.13
N GLY A 374 6.30 15.16 15.46
CA GLY A 374 6.04 16.22 14.49
C GLY A 374 4.75 16.05 13.68
N ILE A 375 3.86 15.13 14.07
CA ILE A 375 2.61 14.83 13.35
C ILE A 375 1.52 15.84 13.71
N VAL A 376 1.51 16.29 14.97
CA VAL A 376 0.53 17.20 15.56
C VAL A 376 1.28 18.33 16.28
N SER A 377 0.68 19.50 16.42
CA SER A 377 1.20 20.61 17.22
C SER A 377 0.35 20.79 18.48
N SER A 378 0.99 21.19 19.57
CA SER A 378 0.30 21.61 20.80
C SER A 378 0.38 23.13 20.92
N VAL A 379 -0.76 23.77 21.17
CA VAL A 379 -0.87 25.18 21.54
C VAL A 379 -1.55 25.27 22.92
N ARG A 380 -1.27 26.30 23.70
CA ARG A 380 -1.98 26.51 24.98
C ARG A 380 -3.13 27.48 24.77
N ARG A 381 -4.31 27.14 25.28
CA ARG A 381 -5.48 28.03 25.37
C ARG A 381 -6.03 27.95 26.79
N GLY A 382 -6.22 29.10 27.44
CA GLY A 382 -6.63 29.14 28.85
C GLY A 382 -5.71 28.35 29.79
N GLY A 383 -4.42 28.23 29.47
CA GLY A 383 -3.46 27.41 30.23
C GLY A 383 -3.50 25.90 29.93
N GLU A 384 -4.51 25.37 29.24
CA GLU A 384 -4.64 23.95 28.89
C GLU A 384 -4.02 23.65 27.51
N PRO A 385 -3.41 22.45 27.31
CA PRO A 385 -2.90 22.05 26.00
C PRO A 385 -4.05 21.67 25.06
N CYS A 386 -4.08 22.31 23.89
CA CYS A 386 -4.93 21.97 22.76
C CYS A 386 -4.06 21.51 21.58
N TYR A 387 -4.58 20.59 20.79
CA TYR A 387 -3.84 19.89 19.74
C TYR A 387 -4.45 20.17 18.36
N GLN A 388 -3.60 20.35 17.35
CA GLN A 388 -4.01 20.62 15.97
C GLN A 388 -3.03 20.02 14.96
N ILE A 389 -3.50 19.77 13.75
CA ILE A 389 -2.62 19.49 12.60
C ILE A 389 -2.31 20.84 11.93
N GLY A 390 -1.08 21.33 12.12
CA GLY A 390 -0.61 22.55 11.45
C GLY A 390 -0.44 22.36 9.94
N ARG A 391 -0.41 23.45 9.16
CA ARG A 391 -0.30 23.41 7.69
C ARG A 391 0.87 22.54 7.20
N HIS A 392 2.07 22.71 7.78
CA HIS A 392 3.27 21.93 7.43
C HIS A 392 3.20 20.44 7.85
N GLN A 393 2.26 20.08 8.73
CA GLN A 393 2.10 18.72 9.26
C GLN A 393 1.03 17.93 8.51
N ARG A 394 0.18 18.59 7.70
CA ARG A 394 -0.98 17.97 7.03
C ARG A 394 -0.61 16.76 6.17
N HIS A 395 0.48 16.84 5.41
CA HIS A 395 0.91 15.72 4.56
C HIS A 395 1.38 14.52 5.42
N LEU A 396 2.16 14.76 6.48
CA LEU A 396 2.56 13.71 7.41
C LEU A 396 1.37 13.13 8.19
N ALA A 397 0.44 13.95 8.65
CA ALA A 397 -0.77 13.49 9.32
C ALA A 397 -1.66 12.65 8.37
N SER A 398 -1.74 13.05 7.10
CA SER A 398 -2.44 12.26 6.07
C SER A 398 -1.83 10.86 5.94
N TYR A 399 -0.50 10.71 5.97
CA TYR A 399 0.14 9.39 5.98
C TYR A 399 -0.41 8.46 7.09
N TYR A 400 -0.55 8.97 8.31
CA TYR A 400 -1.09 8.20 9.43
C TYR A 400 -2.59 7.93 9.30
N LEU A 401 -3.36 8.93 8.85
CA LEU A 401 -4.78 8.77 8.56
C LEU A 401 -5.00 7.64 7.53
N GLN A 402 -4.25 7.66 6.44
CA GLN A 402 -4.38 6.70 5.33
C GLN A 402 -3.89 5.28 5.70
N SER A 403 -3.07 5.12 6.74
CA SER A 403 -2.56 3.81 7.18
C SER A 403 -3.66 2.81 7.61
N GLY A 404 -4.80 3.30 8.09
CA GLY A 404 -6.01 2.51 8.39
C GLY A 404 -7.25 3.00 7.64
N GLY A 405 -7.10 3.95 6.72
CA GLY A 405 -8.20 4.63 6.05
C GLY A 405 -9.05 3.73 5.16
N HIS A 406 -8.48 2.62 4.65
CA HIS A 406 -9.15 1.70 3.73
C HIS A 406 -10.43 1.08 4.31
N TRP A 407 -10.49 0.87 5.63
CA TRP A 407 -11.68 0.37 6.32
C TRP A 407 -12.88 1.31 6.25
N PHE A 408 -12.62 2.61 6.06
CA PHE A 408 -13.63 3.67 6.07
C PHE A 408 -14.02 4.13 4.67
N VAL A 409 -13.32 3.66 3.63
CA VAL A 409 -13.57 4.05 2.23
C VAL A 409 -15.00 3.72 1.78
N PRO A 410 -15.60 2.55 2.08
CA PRO A 410 -16.99 2.29 1.70
C PRO A 410 -17.97 3.31 2.29
N ARG A 411 -17.79 3.68 3.58
CA ARG A 411 -18.60 4.69 4.26
C ARG A 411 -18.42 6.08 3.63
N ALA A 412 -17.18 6.47 3.37
CA ALA A 412 -16.85 7.73 2.70
C ALA A 412 -17.43 7.82 1.27
N VAL A 413 -17.41 6.72 0.52
CA VAL A 413 -18.02 6.67 -0.82
C VAL A 413 -19.54 6.73 -0.71
N ALA A 414 -20.16 6.03 0.24
CA ALA A 414 -21.61 6.11 0.47
C ALA A 414 -22.09 7.55 0.77
N GLU A 415 -21.39 8.27 1.65
CA GLU A 415 -21.67 9.68 1.97
C GLU A 415 -21.61 10.58 0.73
N LEU A 416 -20.58 10.44 -0.11
CA LEU A 416 -20.44 11.24 -1.33
C LEU A 416 -21.47 10.82 -2.40
N SER A 417 -21.75 9.53 -2.53
CA SER A 417 -22.77 9.01 -3.46
C SER A 417 -24.17 9.48 -3.11
N LEU A 418 -24.51 9.58 -1.83
CA LEU A 418 -25.77 10.18 -1.36
C LEU A 418 -25.88 11.65 -1.80
N MET A 419 -24.82 12.45 -1.61
CA MET A 419 -24.79 13.85 -2.07
C MET A 419 -24.83 13.98 -3.60
N MET A 420 -24.35 12.98 -4.34
CA MET A 420 -24.45 12.94 -5.80
C MET A 420 -25.86 12.59 -6.27
N ALA A 421 -26.59 11.78 -5.49
CA ALA A 421 -27.94 11.32 -5.81
C ALA A 421 -29.07 12.27 -5.34
N ALA A 422 -28.75 13.32 -4.57
CA ALA A 422 -29.72 14.23 -3.95
C ALA A 422 -30.71 14.86 -4.96
N GLY A 423 -32.02 14.61 -4.75
CA GLY A 423 -33.18 15.07 -5.52
C GLY A 423 -34.48 14.38 -5.04
N ALA A 424 -35.67 14.75 -5.52
CA ALA A 424 -36.93 14.06 -5.17
C ALA A 424 -37.00 12.67 -5.87
N LEU A 425 -37.21 11.59 -5.12
CA LEU A 425 -36.92 10.21 -5.58
C LEU A 425 -38.15 9.30 -5.64
N PRO A 426 -38.37 8.64 -6.80
CA PRO A 426 -39.14 7.39 -6.89
C PRO A 426 -38.27 6.13 -6.66
N GLN A 427 -36.95 6.19 -6.92
CA GLN A 427 -35.99 5.07 -6.82
C GLN A 427 -34.58 5.56 -6.37
N PRO A 428 -34.34 5.69 -5.04
CA PRO A 428 -33.09 6.23 -4.48
C PRO A 428 -31.88 5.28 -4.65
N GLU A 429 -32.13 3.97 -4.65
CA GLU A 429 -31.08 2.95 -4.55
C GLU A 429 -30.19 2.91 -5.81
N ASP A 430 -30.82 2.89 -6.98
CA ASP A 430 -30.13 2.81 -8.27
C ASP A 430 -29.26 4.04 -8.53
N ARG A 431 -29.73 5.24 -8.13
CA ARG A 431 -28.95 6.47 -8.31
C ARG A 431 -27.72 6.50 -7.40
N VAL A 432 -27.85 6.04 -6.16
CA VAL A 432 -26.71 5.93 -5.24
C VAL A 432 -25.69 4.92 -5.75
N LEU A 433 -26.13 3.75 -6.20
CA LEU A 433 -25.24 2.73 -6.75
C LEU A 433 -24.57 3.19 -8.06
N ALA A 434 -25.27 3.92 -8.92
CA ALA A 434 -24.69 4.52 -10.12
C ALA A 434 -23.62 5.58 -9.77
N ALA A 435 -23.90 6.45 -8.79
CA ALA A 435 -22.92 7.41 -8.28
C ALA A 435 -21.70 6.70 -7.67
N ALA A 436 -21.93 5.66 -6.88
CA ALA A 436 -20.86 4.85 -6.29
C ALA A 436 -20.04 4.13 -7.38
N ARG A 437 -20.66 3.67 -8.48
CA ARG A 437 -19.96 3.06 -9.62
C ARG A 437 -19.06 4.08 -10.31
N ARG A 438 -19.53 5.32 -10.47
CA ARG A 438 -18.74 6.42 -11.00
C ARG A 438 -17.52 6.71 -10.12
N LEU A 439 -17.73 6.83 -8.81
CA LEU A 439 -16.65 7.05 -7.84
C LEU A 439 -15.66 5.87 -7.79
N HIS A 440 -16.14 4.63 -7.91
CA HIS A 440 -15.28 3.44 -7.97
C HIS A 440 -14.32 3.49 -9.16
N GLY A 441 -14.81 3.86 -10.35
CA GLY A 441 -13.97 4.03 -11.54
C GLY A 441 -12.95 5.17 -11.39
N LEU A 442 -13.40 6.32 -10.88
CA LEU A 442 -12.55 7.50 -10.71
C LEU A 442 -11.46 7.29 -9.65
N LEU A 443 -11.83 6.71 -8.51
CA LEU A 443 -10.97 6.59 -7.32
C LEU A 443 -10.20 5.26 -7.27
N GLY A 444 -10.55 4.27 -8.08
CA GLY A 444 -9.91 2.95 -8.11
C GLY A 444 -8.43 2.95 -8.49
N HIS A 445 -7.91 4.08 -8.98
CA HIS A 445 -6.48 4.28 -9.20
C HIS A 445 -5.75 4.88 -7.99
N ALA A 446 -6.48 5.59 -7.11
CA ALA A 446 -5.95 6.22 -5.90
C ALA A 446 -6.10 5.33 -4.66
N PHE A 447 -7.14 4.50 -4.66
CA PHE A 447 -7.44 3.51 -3.63
C PHE A 447 -7.46 2.13 -4.24
N VAL A 448 -6.95 1.15 -3.51
CA VAL A 448 -7.15 -0.23 -3.90
C VAL A 448 -8.56 -0.64 -3.48
N LEU A 449 -9.50 -0.63 -4.41
CA LEU A 449 -10.90 -0.96 -4.15
C LEU A 449 -11.20 -2.43 -4.46
N PRO A 450 -12.09 -3.10 -3.71
CA PRO A 450 -12.61 -4.41 -4.10
C PRO A 450 -13.26 -4.38 -5.49
N PRO A 451 -13.40 -5.54 -6.16
CA PRO A 451 -14.21 -5.66 -7.36
C PRO A 451 -15.64 -5.13 -7.13
N TRP A 452 -16.20 -4.51 -8.17
CA TRP A 452 -17.45 -3.75 -8.04
C TRP A 452 -18.59 -4.48 -7.33
N PRO A 453 -18.95 -5.74 -7.63
CA PRO A 453 -20.11 -6.36 -6.98
C PRO A 453 -19.98 -6.36 -5.45
N ARG A 454 -18.79 -6.72 -4.94
CA ARG A 454 -18.53 -6.71 -3.50
C ARG A 454 -18.46 -5.29 -2.93
N PHE A 455 -17.89 -4.35 -3.67
CA PHE A 455 -17.82 -2.95 -3.22
C PHE A 455 -19.20 -2.29 -3.19
N ALA A 456 -20.08 -2.61 -4.14
CA ALA A 456 -21.46 -2.17 -4.18
C ALA A 456 -22.21 -2.63 -2.93
N ASP A 457 -22.08 -3.89 -2.52
CA ASP A 457 -22.70 -4.41 -1.29
C ASP A 457 -22.23 -3.65 -0.04
N GLN A 458 -20.93 -3.31 0.02
CA GLN A 458 -20.36 -2.55 1.13
C GLN A 458 -20.91 -1.13 1.15
N VAL A 459 -20.91 -0.43 0.01
CA VAL A 459 -21.44 0.93 -0.09
C VAL A 459 -22.94 0.95 0.23
N TRP A 460 -23.70 0.00 -0.31
CA TRP A 460 -25.14 -0.12 -0.06
C TRP A 460 -25.47 -0.29 1.42
N ARG A 461 -24.73 -1.16 2.12
CA ARG A 461 -24.88 -1.34 3.57
C ARG A 461 -24.66 -0.04 4.33
N GLU A 462 -23.66 0.74 3.95
CA GLU A 462 -23.37 2.03 4.59
C GLU A 462 -24.44 3.08 4.26
N THR A 463 -24.92 3.12 3.02
CA THR A 463 -26.03 3.98 2.60
C THR A 463 -27.31 3.68 3.39
N ALA A 464 -27.67 2.40 3.52
CA ALA A 464 -28.85 2.00 4.28
C ALA A 464 -28.77 2.41 5.75
N GLU A 465 -27.59 2.32 6.40
CA GLU A 465 -27.41 2.81 7.78
C GLU A 465 -27.47 4.34 7.86
N LEU A 466 -26.96 5.06 6.86
CA LEU A 466 -27.00 6.53 6.79
C LEU A 466 -28.43 7.06 6.67
N THR A 467 -29.28 6.39 5.89
CA THR A 467 -30.65 6.83 5.60
C THR A 467 -31.71 6.18 6.47
N ALA A 468 -31.35 5.31 7.42
CA ALA A 468 -32.30 4.55 8.22
C ALA A 468 -33.26 5.44 9.04
N ALA A 469 -32.80 6.62 9.48
CA ALA A 469 -33.55 7.52 10.34
C ALA A 469 -34.31 8.63 9.58
N THR A 470 -34.06 8.82 8.29
CA THR A 470 -34.54 9.99 7.52
C THR A 470 -35.27 9.55 6.25
N GLN A 471 -36.54 9.92 6.13
CA GLN A 471 -37.32 9.66 4.91
C GLN A 471 -36.99 10.72 3.85
N GLY A 472 -36.02 10.44 2.98
CA GLY A 472 -35.95 11.02 1.64
C GLY A 472 -35.04 12.23 1.41
N ASP A 473 -34.48 12.87 2.45
CA ASP A 473 -33.48 13.94 2.28
C ASP A 473 -32.07 13.44 2.64
N ALA A 474 -31.25 13.23 1.60
CA ALA A 474 -29.87 12.79 1.72
C ALA A 474 -28.98 13.80 2.47
N GLU A 475 -29.25 15.10 2.35
CA GLU A 475 -28.44 16.11 3.03
C GLU A 475 -28.76 16.16 4.53
N HIS A 476 -30.05 16.12 4.88
CA HIS A 476 -30.48 15.98 6.26
C HIS A 476 -29.96 14.68 6.91
N ALA A 477 -30.00 13.56 6.17
CA ALA A 477 -29.46 12.28 6.62
C ALA A 477 -27.97 12.37 7.02
N LEU A 478 -27.18 13.15 6.28
CA LEU A 478 -25.76 13.35 6.54
C LEU A 478 -25.51 14.34 7.68
N ALA A 479 -26.31 15.40 7.79
CA ALA A 479 -26.20 16.40 8.87
C ALA A 479 -26.40 15.79 10.27
N GLU A 480 -27.30 14.81 10.40
CA GLU A 480 -27.57 14.11 11.67
C GLU A 480 -26.47 13.11 12.07
N GLN A 481 -25.48 12.85 11.21
CA GLN A 481 -24.44 11.87 11.52
C GLN A 481 -23.46 12.38 12.58
N PRO A 482 -23.02 11.52 13.52
CA PRO A 482 -22.07 11.91 14.56
C PRO A 482 -20.64 12.13 14.02
N PHE A 483 -20.37 11.69 12.79
CA PHE A 483 -19.14 11.95 12.05
C PHE A 483 -19.40 11.73 10.54
N LEU A 484 -18.62 12.42 9.71
CA LEU A 484 -18.55 12.18 8.27
C LEU A 484 -17.09 11.98 7.84
N LEU A 485 -16.87 11.12 6.86
CA LEU A 485 -15.55 10.62 6.45
C LEU A 485 -15.16 10.98 5.02
N ALA A 486 -16.12 11.30 4.14
CA ALA A 486 -15.84 11.55 2.71
C ALA A 486 -14.81 12.66 2.50
N HIS A 487 -15.02 13.82 3.12
CA HIS A 487 -14.11 14.97 3.00
C HIS A 487 -12.73 14.72 3.61
N ARG A 488 -12.61 13.80 4.58
CA ARG A 488 -11.35 13.46 5.25
C ARG A 488 -10.51 12.46 4.46
N LEU A 489 -11.17 11.50 3.79
CA LEU A 489 -10.50 10.39 3.11
C LEU A 489 -10.35 10.61 1.60
N LEU A 490 -11.38 11.13 0.94
CA LEU A 490 -11.46 11.21 -0.52
C LEU A 490 -10.95 12.54 -1.08
N GLY A 491 -10.99 13.61 -0.28
CA GLY A 491 -10.75 14.98 -0.74
C GLY A 491 -9.45 15.18 -1.49
N ALA A 492 -8.34 14.65 -0.97
CA ALA A 492 -7.05 14.75 -1.64
C ALA A 492 -7.01 14.06 -3.01
N ALA A 493 -7.62 12.87 -3.14
CA ALA A 493 -7.66 12.14 -4.39
C ALA A 493 -8.57 12.82 -5.43
N VAL A 494 -9.67 13.42 -4.99
CA VAL A 494 -10.57 14.20 -5.85
C VAL A 494 -9.90 15.51 -6.28
N GLU A 495 -9.21 16.21 -5.37
CA GLU A 495 -8.49 17.46 -5.69
C GLU A 495 -7.30 17.21 -6.63
N ALA A 496 -6.59 16.10 -6.47
CA ALA A 496 -5.54 15.69 -7.41
C ALA A 496 -6.11 15.39 -8.81
N THR A 497 -7.28 14.74 -8.85
CA THR A 497 -8.01 14.49 -10.10
C THR A 497 -8.45 15.79 -10.75
N HIS A 498 -8.95 16.75 -9.97
CA HIS A 498 -9.33 18.08 -10.46
C HIS A 498 -8.12 18.82 -11.05
N THR A 499 -6.98 18.78 -10.35
CA THR A 499 -5.72 19.37 -10.82
C THR A 499 -5.31 18.82 -12.18
N VAL A 500 -5.39 17.51 -12.38
CA VAL A 500 -5.10 16.87 -13.68
C VAL A 500 -6.15 17.24 -14.73
N ALA A 501 -7.44 17.33 -14.36
CA ALA A 501 -8.51 17.73 -15.26
C ALA A 501 -8.31 19.16 -15.80
N VAL A 502 -8.00 20.12 -14.91
CA VAL A 502 -7.68 21.50 -15.27
C VAL A 502 -6.46 21.57 -16.19
N ARG A 503 -5.41 20.77 -15.93
CA ARG A 503 -4.24 20.74 -16.82
C ARG A 503 -4.59 20.20 -18.20
N LEU A 504 -5.45 19.20 -18.29
CA LEU A 504 -5.88 18.63 -19.56
C LEU A 504 -6.64 19.66 -20.42
N THR A 505 -7.48 20.52 -19.82
CA THR A 505 -8.22 21.55 -20.56
C THR A 505 -7.31 22.63 -21.16
N MET A 506 -6.09 22.79 -20.63
CA MET A 506 -5.08 23.73 -21.14
C MET A 506 -4.20 23.14 -22.25
N LEU A 507 -4.21 21.81 -22.44
CA LEU A 507 -3.38 21.16 -23.44
C LEU A 507 -4.06 21.16 -24.82
N PRO A 508 -3.27 21.27 -25.91
CA PRO A 508 -3.82 21.18 -27.25
C PRO A 508 -4.40 19.77 -27.50
N THR A 509 -5.37 19.69 -28.41
CA THR A 509 -6.14 18.47 -28.71
C THR A 509 -5.79 17.86 -30.07
N ASP A 510 -4.91 18.50 -30.84
CA ASP A 510 -4.37 18.03 -32.12
C ASP A 510 -3.45 16.82 -31.98
N ARG A 511 -2.89 16.60 -30.79
CA ARG A 511 -2.00 15.47 -30.46
C ARG A 511 -2.35 14.83 -29.12
N PRO A 512 -1.94 13.57 -28.89
CA PRO A 512 -2.11 12.93 -27.60
C PRO A 512 -1.40 13.70 -26.48
N ALA A 513 -2.04 13.81 -25.32
CA ALA A 513 -1.45 14.47 -24.17
C ALA A 513 -0.36 13.61 -23.52
N GLU A 514 0.80 14.21 -23.26
CA GLU A 514 1.91 13.55 -22.59
C GLU A 514 1.65 13.44 -21.08
N ARG A 515 1.69 12.21 -20.55
CA ARG A 515 1.46 11.95 -19.12
C ARG A 515 2.42 12.70 -18.21
N GLU A 516 3.68 12.86 -18.62
CA GLU A 516 4.71 13.48 -17.76
C GLU A 516 4.40 14.93 -17.44
N GLY A 517 3.81 15.68 -18.39
CA GLY A 517 3.35 17.05 -18.18
C GLY A 517 2.26 17.17 -17.10
N LEU A 518 1.42 16.13 -16.94
CA LEU A 518 0.35 16.11 -15.94
C LEU A 518 0.85 15.86 -14.52
N LEU A 519 2.08 15.34 -14.35
CA LEU A 519 2.65 14.95 -13.06
C LEU A 519 3.51 16.04 -12.41
N ARG A 520 3.59 17.23 -13.03
CA ARG A 520 4.36 18.36 -12.50
C ARG A 520 3.80 18.78 -11.14
N ILE A 521 4.68 19.05 -10.19
CA ILE A 521 4.29 19.65 -8.90
C ILE A 521 4.61 21.11 -9.01
N ASP A 522 3.59 21.96 -8.96
CA ASP A 522 3.78 23.40 -8.96
C ASP A 522 4.23 23.82 -7.56
N ALA A 523 5.28 24.65 -7.49
CA ALA A 523 5.92 25.01 -6.21
C ALA A 523 4.91 25.61 -5.21
N ASP A 524 3.95 26.39 -5.71
CA ASP A 524 2.95 27.08 -4.89
C ASP A 524 1.67 26.25 -4.64
N ALA A 525 1.42 25.20 -5.42
CA ALA A 525 0.18 24.41 -5.31
C ALA A 525 0.05 23.72 -3.95
N SER A 526 1.16 23.38 -3.29
CA SER A 526 1.13 22.78 -1.95
C SER A 526 0.61 23.73 -0.87
N HIS A 527 0.73 25.05 -1.09
CA HIS A 527 0.34 26.08 -0.14
C HIS A 527 -1.12 26.54 -0.31
N THR A 528 -1.67 26.36 -1.52
CA THR A 528 -3.03 26.75 -1.89
C THR A 528 -4.01 25.58 -1.86
N ALA A 529 -3.52 24.33 -1.95
CA ALA A 529 -4.35 23.14 -1.89
C ALA A 529 -5.14 23.04 -0.57
N GLN A 530 -6.42 22.70 -0.70
CA GLN A 530 -7.27 22.43 0.47
C GLN A 530 -6.82 21.15 1.17
N TRP A 531 -6.40 20.13 0.40
CA TRP A 531 -5.78 18.92 0.89
C TRP A 531 -4.32 18.84 0.41
N PRO A 532 -3.32 19.23 1.22
CA PRO A 532 -1.92 19.29 0.77
C PRO A 532 -1.30 17.98 0.26
N GLU A 533 -1.96 16.85 0.46
CA GLU A 533 -1.56 15.55 -0.12
C GLU A 533 -1.94 15.43 -1.60
N SER A 534 -2.90 16.22 -2.10
CA SER A 534 -3.37 16.17 -3.49
C SER A 534 -2.27 16.45 -4.52
N VAL A 535 -1.25 17.21 -4.13
CA VAL A 535 -0.07 17.51 -4.96
C VAL A 535 0.98 16.39 -4.95
N SER A 536 0.73 15.26 -4.27
CA SER A 536 1.66 14.14 -4.25
C SER A 536 1.83 13.50 -5.63
N LYS A 537 3.06 13.05 -5.94
CA LYS A 537 3.33 12.33 -7.20
C LYS A 537 2.50 11.05 -7.31
N GLU A 538 2.15 10.41 -6.20
CA GLU A 538 1.34 9.20 -6.20
C GLU A 538 -0.11 9.50 -6.60
N LEU A 539 -0.74 10.51 -6.01
CA LEU A 539 -2.11 10.90 -6.37
C LEU A 539 -2.21 11.51 -7.77
N LEU A 540 -1.25 12.33 -8.19
CA LEU A 540 -1.23 12.87 -9.56
C LEU A 540 -1.10 11.74 -10.60
N ARG A 541 -0.35 10.67 -10.31
CA ARG A 541 -0.28 9.48 -11.17
C ARG A 541 -1.60 8.70 -11.19
N ALA A 542 -2.27 8.58 -10.04
CA ALA A 542 -3.58 7.95 -9.96
C ALA A 542 -4.63 8.73 -10.77
N ALA A 543 -4.66 10.05 -10.62
CA ALA A 543 -5.50 10.97 -11.38
C ALA A 543 -5.23 10.89 -12.89
N ALA A 544 -3.97 10.90 -13.31
CA ALA A 544 -3.61 10.73 -14.72
C ALA A 544 -3.99 9.34 -15.28
N ALA A 545 -3.93 8.30 -14.44
CA ALA A 545 -4.40 6.96 -14.81
C ALA A 545 -5.92 6.93 -15.01
N ALA A 546 -6.68 7.55 -14.11
CA ALA A 546 -8.13 7.72 -14.23
C ALA A 546 -8.50 8.48 -15.52
N ALA A 547 -7.86 9.62 -15.78
CA ALA A 547 -8.08 10.37 -17.01
C ALA A 547 -7.72 9.57 -18.27
N THR A 548 -6.74 8.68 -18.20
CA THR A 548 -6.43 7.77 -19.32
C THR A 548 -7.53 6.72 -19.51
N ALA A 549 -8.08 6.15 -18.42
CA ALA A 549 -9.17 5.19 -18.50
C ALA A 549 -10.44 5.81 -19.13
N GLU A 550 -10.65 7.10 -18.92
CA GLU A 550 -11.71 7.90 -19.56
C GLU A 550 -11.38 8.32 -21.01
N GLY A 551 -10.20 7.98 -21.54
CA GLY A 551 -9.79 8.30 -22.91
C GLY A 551 -9.41 9.77 -23.15
N LEU A 552 -9.20 10.56 -22.08
CA LEU A 552 -9.01 12.02 -22.16
C LEU A 552 -7.62 12.46 -22.68
N LEU A 553 -6.69 11.52 -22.78
CA LEU A 553 -5.33 11.76 -23.28
C LEU A 553 -5.22 11.57 -24.80
N ALA A 554 -6.26 11.07 -25.47
CA ALA A 554 -6.25 10.91 -26.92
C ALA A 554 -6.27 12.28 -27.64
N ALA A 555 -5.93 12.27 -28.93
CA ALA A 555 -6.12 13.40 -29.83
C ALA A 555 -7.55 13.42 -30.39
N GLY A 556 -8.05 14.60 -30.74
CA GLY A 556 -9.31 14.78 -31.47
C GLY A 556 -10.09 16.02 -31.02
N ALA A 557 -10.87 16.61 -31.94
CA ALA A 557 -11.63 17.82 -31.68
C ALA A 557 -12.65 17.68 -30.52
N HIS A 558 -13.22 16.48 -30.32
CA HIS A 558 -14.15 16.18 -29.23
C HIS A 558 -13.50 16.22 -27.83
N GLN A 559 -12.17 16.22 -27.76
CA GLN A 559 -11.44 16.20 -26.49
C GLN A 559 -11.60 17.51 -25.71
N THR A 560 -11.83 18.64 -26.39
CA THR A 560 -12.07 19.93 -25.71
C THR A 560 -13.30 19.84 -24.80
N ASP A 561 -14.42 19.35 -25.34
CA ASP A 561 -15.66 19.21 -24.59
C ASP A 561 -15.57 18.08 -23.56
N ALA A 562 -14.96 16.94 -23.92
CA ALA A 562 -14.79 15.81 -23.00
C ALA A 562 -13.95 16.19 -21.77
N ARG A 563 -12.84 16.91 -21.97
CA ARG A 563 -11.97 17.38 -20.88
C ARG A 563 -12.66 18.43 -20.01
N ARG A 564 -13.45 19.34 -20.61
CA ARG A 564 -14.24 20.33 -19.86
C ARG A 564 -15.31 19.66 -19.00
N ARG A 565 -16.10 18.75 -19.56
CA ARG A 565 -17.12 17.99 -18.81
C ARG A 565 -16.51 17.21 -17.65
N PHE A 566 -15.35 16.60 -17.86
CA PHE A 566 -14.64 15.89 -16.80
C PHE A 566 -14.16 16.85 -15.70
N GLU A 567 -13.63 18.03 -16.04
CA GLU A 567 -13.25 19.05 -15.07
C GLU A 567 -14.45 19.54 -14.25
N GLU A 568 -15.57 19.87 -14.91
CA GLU A 568 -16.82 20.31 -14.28
C GLU A 568 -17.38 19.24 -13.33
N GLU A 569 -17.37 17.97 -13.74
CA GLU A 569 -17.80 16.85 -12.91
C GLU A 569 -16.98 16.79 -11.60
N VAL A 570 -15.65 16.80 -11.72
CA VAL A 570 -14.75 16.66 -10.57
C VAL A 570 -14.79 17.92 -9.68
N ALA A 571 -14.93 19.11 -10.26
CA ALA A 571 -15.17 20.34 -9.52
C ALA A 571 -16.48 20.26 -8.69
N GLY A 572 -17.53 19.67 -9.28
CA GLY A 572 -18.78 19.38 -8.59
C GLY A 572 -18.62 18.39 -7.43
N LEU A 573 -17.71 17.41 -7.52
CA LEU A 573 -17.39 16.51 -6.41
C LEU A 573 -16.68 17.27 -5.27
N LEU A 574 -15.75 18.17 -5.58
CA LEU A 574 -15.10 19.02 -4.56
C LEU A 574 -16.13 19.91 -3.83
N GLY A 575 -17.07 20.50 -4.56
CA GLY A 575 -18.17 21.27 -3.96
C GLY A 575 -18.99 20.45 -2.96
N ARG A 576 -19.35 19.20 -3.31
CA ARG A 576 -20.07 18.28 -2.41
C ARG A 576 -19.24 17.91 -1.18
N LEU A 577 -17.94 17.64 -1.35
CA LEU A 577 -17.05 17.33 -0.22
C LEU A 577 -16.94 18.51 0.76
N ARG A 578 -16.93 19.76 0.28
CA ARG A 578 -16.97 20.96 1.14
C ARG A 578 -18.27 21.07 1.91
N ARG A 579 -19.41 20.72 1.31
CA ARG A 579 -20.71 20.67 2.01
C ARG A 579 -20.72 19.59 3.09
N ILE A 580 -20.22 18.40 2.79
CA ILE A 580 -20.04 17.32 3.78
C ILE A 580 -19.15 17.79 4.94
N ALA A 581 -18.04 18.50 4.64
CA ALA A 581 -17.16 19.05 5.67
C ALA A 581 -17.89 20.09 6.56
N ALA A 582 -18.74 20.93 5.97
CA ALA A 582 -19.52 21.92 6.71
C ALA A 582 -20.53 21.25 7.67
N HIS A 583 -21.22 20.20 7.22
CA HIS A 583 -22.12 19.40 8.06
C HIS A 583 -21.35 18.75 9.23
N ASP A 584 -20.23 18.10 8.96
CA ASP A 584 -19.39 17.46 9.98
C ASP A 584 -18.85 18.45 11.04
N ALA A 585 -18.50 19.68 10.60
CA ALA A 585 -18.04 20.73 11.48
C ALA A 585 -19.17 21.31 12.36
N ALA A 586 -20.41 21.32 11.87
CA ALA A 586 -21.58 21.74 12.64
C ALA A 586 -21.98 20.69 13.70
N SER A 587 -21.86 19.40 13.38
CA SER A 587 -22.19 18.30 14.30
C SER A 587 -21.10 18.05 15.34
N SER A 588 -19.87 18.53 15.10
CA SER A 588 -18.78 18.42 16.07
C SER A 588 -18.97 19.39 17.25
N PRO A 589 -18.88 18.93 18.52
CA PRO A 589 -19.03 19.82 19.67
C PRO A 589 -17.89 20.84 19.68
N SER A 590 -18.19 22.06 19.23
CA SER A 590 -17.29 23.19 19.35
C SER A 590 -16.92 23.39 20.84
N LEU A 591 -15.66 23.73 21.10
CA LEU A 591 -15.31 24.30 22.40
C LEU A 591 -16.18 25.55 22.59
N PRO A 592 -16.70 25.83 23.80
CA PRO A 592 -17.44 27.05 24.04
C PRO A 592 -16.60 28.23 23.53
N LYS A 593 -17.22 29.09 22.73
CA LYS A 593 -16.60 30.35 22.32
C LYS A 593 -16.26 31.09 23.61
N GLU A 594 -14.97 31.27 23.89
CA GLU A 594 -14.56 32.26 24.88
C GLU A 594 -15.05 33.61 24.35
N ASN A 595 -15.96 34.25 25.08
CA ASN A 595 -16.26 35.65 24.86
C ASN A 595 -14.95 36.44 25.01
N PRO A 596 -14.74 37.46 24.15
CA PRO A 596 -13.47 38.18 24.02
C PRO A 596 -12.97 38.78 25.33
#